data_AF-A0AB34X0S1-F1
#
_entry.id   AF-A0AB34X0S1-F1
#
_cell.length_a   1.000
_cell.length_b   1.000
_cell.length_c   1.000
_cell.angle_alpha   90.00
_cell.angle_beta   90.00
_cell.angle_gamma   90.00
#
_symmetry.space_group_name_H-M   'P 1'
#
loop_
_entity.id
_entity.type
_entity.pdbx_description
1 polymer ?
#
loop_
_entity_poly.entity_id
_entity_poly.type
_entity_poly.pdbx_seq_one_letter_code
_entity_poly.pdbx_strand_id
1 'polypeptide(L)'
;MTAKKPISEKKLLDDALDRLWTIESYQNEIISCREESDIALGGLKNVLEDFPRGFEESIEKLNALLDAAYRLEDWAIGHHQVIQELGEIMTKIEKTQNRKPGGKK
;
A
#
# COMPACT_ATOMS: atom_id res chain seq x y z
N MET A 1 3.05 27.91 26.82
CA MET A 1 3.61 26.74 26.12
C MET A 1 2.92 25.49 26.66
N THR A 2 2.01 24.90 25.90
CA THR A 2 1.30 23.68 26.32
C THR A 2 2.19 22.46 26.06
N ALA A 3 2.64 21.80 27.13
CA ALA A 3 3.38 20.55 27.03
C ALA A 3 2.51 19.50 26.33
N LYS A 4 2.96 18.96 25.19
CA LYS A 4 2.31 17.83 24.53
C LYS A 4 2.27 16.65 25.52
N LYS A 5 1.07 16.17 25.82
CA LYS A 5 0.85 15.00 26.66
C LYS A 5 1.62 13.82 26.03
N PRO A 6 2.44 13.07 26.79
CA PRO A 6 3.17 11.94 26.24
C PRO A 6 2.18 10.92 25.66
N ILE A 7 2.45 10.47 24.43
CA ILE A 7 1.71 9.38 23.80
C ILE A 7 1.93 8.12 24.65
N SER A 8 0.85 7.39 24.96
CA SER A 8 0.95 6.17 25.76
C SER A 8 1.53 5.01 24.94
N GLU A 9 2.21 4.07 25.62
CA GLU A 9 2.69 2.82 25.00
C GLU A 9 1.54 2.08 24.29
N LYS A 10 0.36 2.04 24.90
CA LYS A 10 -0.85 1.45 24.30
C LYS A 10 -1.20 2.11 22.96
N LYS A 11 -1.20 3.44 22.89
CA LYS A 11 -1.51 4.15 21.65
C LYS A 11 -0.48 3.85 20.55
N LEU A 12 0.81 3.76 20.89
CA LEU A 12 1.84 3.39 19.90
C LEU A 12 1.62 1.97 19.35
N LEU A 13 1.20 1.03 20.19
CA LEU A 13 0.87 -0.32 19.75
C LEU A 13 -0.38 -0.36 18.88
N ASP A 14 -1.44 0.37 19.28
CA ASP A 14 -2.66 0.48 18.49
C ASP A 14 -2.36 1.11 17.11
N ASP A 15 -1.57 2.19 17.07
CA ASP A 15 -1.14 2.85 15.82
C ASP A 15 -0.29 1.90 14.96
N ALA A 16 0.59 1.07 15.55
CA ALA A 16 1.39 0.09 14.81
C ALA A 16 0.53 -1.02 14.18
N LEU A 17 -0.47 -1.52 14.92
CA LEU A 17 -1.41 -2.53 14.41
C LEU A 17 -2.24 -1.98 13.26
N ASP A 18 -2.71 -0.74 13.36
CA ASP A 18 -3.45 -0.05 12.30
C ASP A 18 -2.60 0.09 11.02
N ARG A 19 -1.32 0.42 11.15
CA ARG A 19 -0.40 0.51 10.00
C ARG A 19 -0.12 -0.85 9.36
N LEU A 20 0.04 -1.90 10.16
CA LEU A 20 0.19 -3.27 9.63
C LEU A 20 -1.06 -3.72 8.86
N TRP A 21 -2.25 -3.46 9.38
CA TRP A 21 -3.51 -3.74 8.69
C TRP A 21 -3.63 -2.98 7.36
N THR A 22 -3.22 -1.71 7.35
CA THR A 22 -3.23 -0.89 6.14
C THR A 22 -2.25 -1.42 5.09
N ILE A 23 -1.06 -1.87 5.49
CA ILE A 23 -0.08 -2.51 4.60
C ILE A 23 -0.67 -3.75 3.94
N GLU A 24 -1.29 -4.64 4.73
CA GLU A 24 -1.96 -5.84 4.23
C GLU A 24 -3.06 -5.48 3.22
N SER A 25 -3.88 -4.48 3.53
CA SER A 25 -4.91 -4.00 2.61
C SER A 25 -4.32 -3.54 1.27
N TYR A 26 -3.26 -2.73 1.27
CA TYR A 26 -2.63 -2.28 0.02
C TYR A 26 -2.01 -3.43 -0.77
N GLN A 27 -1.41 -4.42 -0.11
CA GLN A 27 -0.87 -5.60 -0.80
C GLN A 27 -1.97 -6.38 -1.52
N ASN A 28 -3.13 -6.56 -0.88
CA ASN A 28 -4.27 -7.24 -1.49
C ASN A 28 -4.80 -6.47 -2.72
N GLU A 29 -4.90 -5.14 -2.63
CA GLU A 29 -5.34 -4.31 -3.75
C GLU A 29 -4.35 -4.33 -4.92
N ILE A 30 -3.04 -4.31 -4.65
CA ILE A 30 -2.00 -4.44 -5.68
C ILE A 30 -2.10 -5.79 -6.40
N ILE A 31 -2.32 -6.88 -5.65
CA ILE A 31 -2.51 -8.22 -6.23
C ILE A 31 -3.76 -8.24 -7.11
N SER A 32 -4.89 -7.74 -6.62
CA SER A 32 -6.14 -7.70 -7.38
C SER A 32 -6.01 -6.86 -8.66
N CYS A 33 -5.39 -5.68 -8.58
CA CYS A 33 -5.20 -4.83 -9.76
C CYS A 33 -4.25 -5.45 -10.80
N ARG A 34 -3.24 -6.21 -10.35
CA ARG A 34 -2.37 -6.99 -11.23
C ARG A 34 -3.16 -8.08 -11.98
N GLU A 35 -4.05 -8.78 -11.30
CA GLU A 35 -4.91 -9.81 -11.91
C GLU A 35 -5.86 -9.22 -12.96
N GLU A 36 -6.49 -8.09 -12.65
CA GLU A 36 -7.33 -7.34 -13.61
C GLU A 36 -6.53 -6.92 -14.85
N SER A 37 -5.30 -6.45 -14.65
CA SER A 37 -4.39 -6.05 -15.73
C SER A 37 -4.00 -7.22 -16.62
N ASP A 38 -3.69 -8.38 -16.04
CA ASP A 38 -3.33 -9.59 -16.78
C ASP A 38 -4.49 -10.04 -17.70
N ILE A 39 -5.74 -9.94 -17.23
CA ILE A 39 -6.95 -10.21 -18.01
C ILE A 39 -7.09 -9.22 -19.17
N ALA A 40 -7.00 -7.92 -18.89
CA ALA A 40 -7.10 -6.88 -19.92
C ALA A 40 -6.01 -7.03 -21.00
N LEU A 41 -4.78 -7.38 -20.59
CA LEU A 41 -3.65 -7.61 -21.49
C LEU A 41 -3.87 -8.83 -22.38
N GLY A 42 -4.38 -9.94 -21.83
CA GLY A 42 -4.76 -11.11 -22.61
C GLY A 42 -5.84 -10.79 -23.64
N GLY A 43 -6.86 -10.04 -23.22
CA GLY A 43 -7.91 -9.55 -24.10
C GLY A 43 -7.38 -8.65 -25.22
N LEU A 44 -6.41 -7.78 -24.94
CA LEU A 44 -5.83 -6.87 -25.94
C LEU A 44 -5.02 -7.63 -26.98
N LYS A 45 -4.22 -8.62 -26.55
CA LYS A 45 -3.45 -9.47 -27.47
C LYS A 45 -4.35 -10.15 -28.50
N ASN A 46 -5.47 -10.72 -28.04
CA ASN A 46 -6.42 -11.40 -28.94
C ASN A 46 -7.00 -10.43 -29.99
N VAL A 47 -7.38 -9.21 -29.59
CA VAL A 47 -7.94 -8.22 -30.52
C VAL A 47 -6.89 -7.75 -31.54
N LEU A 48 -5.64 -7.57 -31.10
CA LEU A 48 -4.55 -7.18 -32.00
C LEU A 48 -4.19 -8.28 -33.02
N GLU A 49 -4.37 -9.55 -32.68
CA GLU A 49 -4.19 -10.67 -33.62
C GLU A 49 -5.26 -10.67 -34.74
N ASP A 50 -6.47 -10.16 -34.46
CA ASP A 50 -7.60 -10.09 -35.40
C ASP A 50 -7.72 -8.76 -36.17
N PHE A 51 -6.70 -7.91 -36.11
CA PHE A 51 -6.69 -6.58 -36.74
C PHE A 51 -6.86 -6.66 -38.29
N PRO A 52 -7.73 -5.83 -38.93
CA PRO A 52 -8.28 -4.56 -38.46
C PRO A 52 -9.67 -4.61 -37.82
N ARG A 53 -10.24 -5.78 -37.54
CA ARG A 53 -11.52 -5.84 -36.79
C ARG A 53 -11.23 -5.55 -35.31
N GLY A 54 -12.11 -4.79 -34.63
CA GLY A 54 -12.00 -4.54 -33.18
C GLY A 54 -11.07 -3.39 -32.77
N PHE A 55 -10.83 -2.39 -33.63
CA PHE A 55 -10.03 -1.21 -33.25
C PHE A 55 -10.57 -0.47 -32.02
N GLU A 56 -11.88 -0.29 -31.92
CA GLU A 56 -12.52 0.38 -30.78
C GLU A 56 -12.36 -0.43 -29.48
N GLU A 57 -12.53 -1.75 -29.55
CA GLU A 57 -12.27 -2.69 -28.44
C GLU A 57 -10.79 -2.67 -28.02
N SER A 58 -9.85 -2.44 -28.95
CA SER A 58 -8.43 -2.28 -28.63
C SER A 58 -8.16 -1.02 -27.81
N ILE A 59 -8.82 0.09 -28.16
CA ILE A 59 -8.68 1.37 -27.44
C ILE A 59 -9.26 1.26 -26.03
N GLU A 60 -10.43 0.63 -25.87
CA GLU A 60 -11.02 0.39 -24.55
C GLU A 60 -10.10 -0.45 -23.65
N LYS A 61 -9.54 -1.54 -24.18
CA LYS A 61 -8.61 -2.41 -23.44
C LYS A 61 -7.30 -1.70 -23.09
N LEU A 62 -6.80 -0.85 -23.98
CA LEU A 62 -5.60 -0.04 -23.70
C LEU A 62 -5.86 0.99 -22.59
N ASN A 63 -7.03 1.65 -22.60
CA ASN A 63 -7.41 2.57 -21.54
C ASN A 63 -7.56 1.85 -20.19
N ALA A 64 -8.15 0.65 -20.18
CA ALA A 64 -8.26 -0.16 -18.95
C ALA A 64 -6.89 -0.52 -18.36
N LEU A 65 -5.90 -0.84 -19.21
CA LEU A 65 -4.52 -1.08 -18.77
C LEU A 65 -3.85 0.19 -18.23
N LEU A 66 -4.12 1.35 -18.83
CA LEU A 66 -3.61 2.63 -18.37
C LEU A 66 -4.19 3.00 -16.99
N ASP A 67 -5.50 2.83 -16.80
CA ASP A 67 -6.15 3.07 -15.52
C ASP A 67 -5.63 2.13 -14.42
N ALA A 68 -5.39 0.86 -14.75
CA ALA A 68 -4.80 -0.09 -13.82
C ALA A 68 -3.34 0.28 -13.45
N ALA A 69 -2.56 0.78 -14.41
CA ALA A 69 -1.21 1.28 -14.13
C ALA A 69 -1.22 2.46 -13.14
N TYR A 70 -2.13 3.43 -13.30
CA TYR A 70 -2.26 4.53 -12.34
C TYR A 70 -2.68 4.06 -10.94
N ARG A 71 -3.64 3.14 -10.85
CA ARG A 71 -4.05 2.55 -9.55
C ARG A 71 -2.89 1.83 -8.86
N LEU A 72 -2.10 1.06 -9.61
CA LEU A 72 -0.92 0.38 -9.07
C LEU A 72 0.13 1.36 -8.55
N GLU A 73 0.37 2.45 -9.28
CA GLU A 73 1.28 3.51 -8.85
C GLU A 73 0.83 4.14 -7.53
N ASP A 74 -0.45 4.54 -7.44
CA ASP A 74 -1.01 5.13 -6.22
C ASP A 74 -0.88 4.18 -5.03
N TRP A 75 -1.17 2.89 -5.22
CA TRP A 75 -1.12 1.92 -4.12
C TRP A 75 0.31 1.62 -3.70
N ALA A 76 1.25 1.58 -4.64
CA ALA A 76 2.67 1.44 -4.33
C ALA A 76 3.20 2.62 -3.54
N ILE A 77 2.80 3.85 -3.88
CA ILE A 77 3.14 5.07 -3.14
C ILE A 77 2.58 5.01 -1.72
N GLY A 78 1.28 4.69 -1.58
CA GLY A 78 0.63 4.57 -0.27
C GLY A 78 1.26 3.51 0.61
N HIS A 79 1.51 2.32 0.05
CA HIS A 79 2.20 1.22 0.74
C HIS A 79 3.59 1.63 1.23
N HIS A 80 4.37 2.35 0.41
CA HIS A 80 5.68 2.85 0.81
C HIS A 80 5.59 3.84 1.98
N GLN A 81 4.65 4.80 1.94
CA GLN A 81 4.45 5.78 3.01
C GLN A 81 4.08 5.11 4.34
N VAL A 82 3.16 4.14 4.31
CA VAL A 82 2.71 3.44 5.53
C VAL A 82 3.85 2.62 6.16
N ILE A 83 4.73 2.02 5.35
CA ILE A 83 5.95 1.35 5.87
C ILE A 83 6.86 2.33 6.60
N GLN A 84 7.06 3.54 6.06
CA GLN A 84 7.86 4.57 6.72
C GLN A 84 7.26 4.97 8.06
N GLU A 85 5.94 5.21 8.11
CA GLU A 85 5.21 5.53 9.35
C GLU A 85 5.34 4.41 10.39
N LEU A 86 5.22 3.15 9.99
CA LEU A 86 5.43 2.00 10.86
C LEU A 86 6.85 1.99 11.44
N GLY A 87 7.87 2.26 10.61
CA GLY A 87 9.27 2.37 11.04
C GLY A 87 9.47 3.46 12.11
N GLU A 88 8.80 4.61 11.97
CA GLU A 88 8.84 5.65 13.00
C GLU A 88 8.18 5.22 14.31
N ILE A 89 7.05 4.53 14.24
CA ILE A 89 6.34 4.03 15.44
C ILE A 89 7.20 3.00 16.15
N MET A 90 7.81 2.06 15.42
CA MET A 90 8.74 1.08 15.97
C MET A 90 9.93 1.74 16.69
N THR A 91 10.50 2.78 16.08
CA THR A 91 11.58 3.58 16.69
C THR A 91 11.13 4.24 18.00
N LYS A 92 9.90 4.76 18.06
CA LYS A 92 9.32 5.37 19.27
C LYS A 92 9.09 4.33 20.37
N ILE A 93 8.63 3.12 20.01
CA ILE A 93 8.45 2.00 20.94
C ILE A 93 9.80 1.59 21.54
N GLU A 94 10.82 1.36 20.71
CA GLU A 94 12.17 0.97 21.15
C GLU A 94 12.76 1.99 22.13
N LYS A 95 12.67 3.29 21.81
CA LYS A 95 13.12 4.37 22.71
C LYS A 95 12.38 4.38 24.05
N THR A 96 11.12 3.98 24.08
CA THR A 96 10.31 3.92 25.30
C THR A 96 10.70 2.72 26.16
N GLN A 97 10.98 1.56 25.53
CA GLN A 97 11.48 0.37 26.21
C GLN A 97 12.87 0.59 26.82
N ASN A 98 13.79 1.20 26.07
CA ASN A 98 15.15 1.49 26.53
C ASN A 98 15.24 2.55 27.64
N ARG A 99 14.14 3.28 27.91
CA ARG A 99 14.06 4.27 29.00
C ARG A 99 13.59 3.69 30.33
N LYS A 100 13.14 2.44 30.38
CA LYS A 100 12.85 1.76 31.67
C LYS A 100 14.20 1.49 32.35
N PRO A 101 14.56 2.19 33.46
CA PRO A 101 15.78 1.90 34.17
C PRO A 101 15.65 0.50 34.75
N GLY A 102 16.72 -0.30 34.64
CA GLY A 102 16.84 -1.57 35.33
C GLY A 102 16.31 -1.44 36.76
N GLY A 103 15.43 -2.37 37.11
CA GLY A 103 14.99 -2.56 38.49
C GLY A 103 16.21 -2.54 39.40
N LYS A 104 16.10 -1.73 40.43
CA LYS A 104 17.08 -1.52 41.50
C LYS A 104 17.77 -2.85 41.87
N LYS A 105 19.10 -2.84 41.83
CA LYS A 105 19.93 -3.75 42.65
C LYS A 105 19.57 -3.58 44.12
#